data_AF-M5C2X8-F1
#
_entry.id   AF-M5C2X8-F1
#
_cell.length_a   1.000
_cell.length_b   1.000
_cell.length_c   1.000
_cell.angle_alpha   90.00
_cell.angle_beta   90.00
_cell.angle_gamma   90.00
#
_symmetry.space_group_name_H-M   'P 1'
#
loop_
_entity.id
_entity.type
_entity.pdbx_description
1 polymer ?
#
loop_
_entity_poly.entity_id
_entity_poly.type
_entity_poly.pdbx_seq_one_letter_code
_entity_poly.pdbx_strand_id
1 'polypeptide(L)'
;MITGDNPLTAVHVAREVEIVDRDALILDVKEGSSNEGDLVWRTVDETKIIPVDPSEPLDASLFEQYDICITGAAMRQYERTPSWPILVQNTWVYARVSPSQKELILTTFKSLGFTTLMAGDGTNDVGALKQAHIGVALLDGTPEDLQKIAEHARVERIKKVYESQLKISARML
;
A
#
# COMPACT_ATOMS: atom_id res chain seq x y z
N MET A 1 -3.88 -4.41 3.32
CA MET A 1 -4.13 -3.40 2.27
C MET A 1 -3.48 -2.08 2.66
N ILE A 2 -2.79 -1.40 1.72
CA ILE A 2 -2.16 -0.09 1.96
C ILE A 2 -2.63 0.87 0.85
N THR A 3 -3.42 1.91 1.19
CA THR A 3 -4.04 2.81 0.21
C THR A 3 -3.98 4.29 0.62
N GLY A 4 -4.05 5.18 -0.38
CA GLY A 4 -4.23 6.62 -0.20
C GLY A 4 -5.69 7.05 0.01
N ASP A 5 -6.65 6.12 -0.12
CA ASP A 5 -8.09 6.41 -0.02
C ASP A 5 -8.55 6.71 1.40
N ASN A 6 -9.76 7.24 1.51
CA ASN A 6 -10.45 7.44 2.79
C ASN A 6 -10.61 6.09 3.54
N PRO A 7 -10.45 6.06 4.88
CA PRO A 7 -10.59 4.84 5.67
C PRO A 7 -11.92 4.11 5.48
N LEU A 8 -13.04 4.82 5.29
CA LEU A 8 -14.35 4.18 5.07
C LEU A 8 -14.37 3.39 3.75
N THR A 9 -13.84 3.98 2.67
CA THR A 9 -13.70 3.32 1.37
C THR A 9 -12.72 2.16 1.46
N ALA A 10 -11.58 2.37 2.12
CA ALA A 10 -10.54 1.34 2.27
C ALA A 10 -11.07 0.11 3.02
N VAL A 11 -11.78 0.32 4.14
CA VAL A 11 -12.39 -0.77 4.92
C VAL A 11 -13.50 -1.46 4.13
N HIS A 12 -14.34 -0.70 3.43
CA HIS A 12 -15.40 -1.27 2.60
C HIS A 12 -14.82 -2.21 1.53
N VAL A 13 -13.84 -1.76 0.74
CA VAL A 13 -13.19 -2.59 -0.28
C VAL A 13 -12.45 -3.77 0.36
N ALA A 14 -11.75 -3.56 1.48
CA ALA A 14 -11.05 -4.62 2.21
C ALA A 14 -12.01 -5.73 2.67
N ARG A 15 -13.24 -5.37 3.05
CA ARG A 15 -14.28 -6.34 3.41
C ARG A 15 -14.86 -7.06 2.19
N GLU A 16 -15.07 -6.38 1.07
CA GLU A 16 -15.53 -7.02 -0.17
C GLU A 16 -14.54 -8.06 -0.71
N VAL A 17 -13.25 -7.86 -0.47
CA VAL A 17 -12.17 -8.78 -0.89
C VAL A 17 -11.65 -9.68 0.24
N GLU A 18 -12.39 -9.78 1.35
CA GLU A 18 -12.09 -10.70 2.48
C GLU A 18 -10.70 -10.51 3.12
N ILE A 19 -10.17 -9.28 3.10
CA ILE A 19 -8.99 -8.91 3.91
C ILE A 19 -9.40 -8.64 5.36
N VAL A 20 -10.64 -8.22 5.57
CA VAL A 20 -11.25 -7.91 6.87
C VAL A 20 -12.60 -8.62 6.96
N ASP A 21 -12.76 -9.44 7.99
CA ASP A 21 -13.97 -10.27 8.19
C ASP A 21 -14.77 -9.80 9.41
N ARG A 22 -14.08 -9.37 10.48
CA ARG A 22 -14.70 -8.87 11.71
C ARG A 22 -15.12 -7.42 11.55
N ASP A 23 -15.82 -6.89 12.55
CA ASP A 23 -16.06 -5.45 12.62
C ASP A 23 -14.74 -4.68 12.66
N ALA A 24 -14.69 -3.62 11.86
CA ALA A 24 -13.49 -2.83 11.72
C ALA A 24 -13.46 -1.68 12.73
N LEU A 25 -12.34 -1.53 13.43
CA LEU A 25 -12.02 -0.34 14.21
C LEU A 25 -11.01 0.52 13.44
N ILE A 26 -11.37 1.78 13.24
CA ILE A 26 -10.56 2.78 12.58
C ILE A 26 -9.88 3.63 13.67
N LEU A 27 -8.55 3.63 13.69
CA LEU A 27 -7.76 4.58 14.46
C LEU A 27 -7.50 5.82 13.63
N ASP A 28 -8.01 6.96 14.08
CA ASP A 28 -7.88 8.23 13.39
C ASP A 28 -7.77 9.40 14.38
N VAL A 29 -7.41 10.58 13.85
CA VAL A 29 -7.55 11.83 14.58
C VAL A 29 -9.04 12.15 14.73
N LYS A 30 -9.44 12.54 15.94
CA LYS A 30 -10.80 12.93 16.24
C LYS A 30 -11.27 14.06 15.32
N GLU A 31 -12.43 13.87 14.70
CA GLU A 31 -12.99 14.87 13.80
C GLU A 31 -13.21 16.21 14.51
N GLY A 32 -12.80 17.29 13.84
CA GLY A 32 -12.86 18.64 14.38
C GLY A 32 -11.80 18.98 15.45
N SER A 33 -10.88 18.07 15.78
CA SER A 33 -9.74 18.42 16.63
C SER A 33 -8.70 19.25 15.88
N SER A 34 -8.14 20.25 16.57
CA SER A 34 -6.97 21.01 16.12
C SER A 34 -5.65 20.34 16.51
N ASN A 35 -5.68 19.30 17.36
CA ASN A 35 -4.53 18.58 17.84
C ASN A 35 -4.43 17.21 17.16
N GLU A 36 -3.35 16.96 16.41
CA GLU A 36 -3.12 15.65 15.78
C GLU A 36 -2.93 14.51 16.80
N GLY A 37 -2.68 14.83 18.07
CA GLY A 37 -2.60 13.85 19.16
C GLY A 37 -3.95 13.39 19.72
N ASP A 38 -5.06 14.04 19.36
CA ASP A 38 -6.39 13.64 19.85
C ASP A 38 -6.91 12.46 19.03
N LEU A 39 -6.51 11.25 19.42
CA LEU A 39 -6.84 10.04 18.67
C LEU A 39 -8.10 9.35 19.22
N VAL A 40 -8.81 8.67 18.32
CA VAL A 40 -9.96 7.84 18.65
C VAL A 40 -9.92 6.53 17.87
N TRP A 41 -10.34 5.45 18.53
CA TRP A 41 -10.89 4.28 17.85
C TRP A 41 -12.35 4.55 17.54
N ARG A 42 -12.78 4.34 16.30
CA ARG A 42 -14.19 4.41 15.92
C ARG A 42 -14.60 3.26 15.03
N THR A 43 -15.82 2.78 15.17
CA THR A 43 -16.43 1.86 14.22
C THR A 43 -16.82 2.58 12.93
N VAL A 44 -17.00 1.84 11.84
CA VAL A 44 -17.37 2.37 10.51
C VAL A 44 -18.69 3.15 10.55
N ASP A 45 -19.63 2.70 11.38
CA ASP A 45 -20.94 3.31 11.62
C ASP A 45 -20.93 4.40 12.71
N GLU A 46 -19.76 4.65 13.32
CA GLU A 46 -19.53 5.63 14.39
C GLU A 46 -20.38 5.42 15.65
N THR A 47 -20.98 4.24 15.83
CA THR A 47 -21.76 3.92 17.03
C THR A 47 -20.90 3.72 18.26
N LYS A 48 -19.63 3.31 18.07
CA LYS A 48 -18.63 3.19 19.13
C LYS A 48 -17.47 4.11 18.84
N ILE A 49 -17.17 5.00 19.80
CA ILE A 49 -16.02 5.91 19.76
C ILE A 49 -15.28 5.78 21.09
N ILE A 50 -14.01 5.41 21.05
CA ILE A 50 -13.16 5.19 22.22
C ILE A 50 -11.98 6.17 22.11
N PRO A 51 -11.80 7.11 23.05
CA PRO A 51 -10.62 7.97 23.12
C PRO A 51 -9.34 7.14 23.29
N VAL A 52 -8.24 7.62 22.70
CA VAL A 52 -6.94 6.94 22.72
C VAL A 52 -5.84 7.91 23.09
N ASP A 53 -5.03 7.55 24.08
CA ASP A 53 -3.78 8.22 24.39
C ASP A 53 -2.61 7.41 23.80
N PRO A 54 -1.86 7.94 22.82
CA PRO A 54 -0.73 7.21 22.22
C PRO A 54 0.45 7.00 23.17
N SER A 55 0.47 7.66 24.33
CA SER A 55 1.48 7.45 25.38
C SER A 55 1.17 6.25 26.30
N GLU A 56 -0.08 5.78 26.30
CA GLU A 56 -0.50 4.61 27.06
C GLU A 56 -0.33 3.31 26.25
N PRO A 57 -0.20 2.15 26.91
CA PRO A 57 -0.19 0.85 26.24
C PRO A 57 -1.49 0.60 25.46
N LEU A 58 -1.37 0.00 24.27
CA LEU A 58 -2.53 -0.41 23.48
C LEU A 58 -3.32 -1.52 24.19
N ASP A 59 -4.64 -1.41 24.17
CA ASP A 59 -5.54 -2.46 24.64
C ASP A 59 -5.57 -3.62 23.64
N ALA A 60 -4.89 -4.71 23.99
CA ALA A 60 -4.79 -5.90 23.15
C ALA A 60 -6.15 -6.59 22.90
N SER A 61 -7.14 -6.40 23.78
CA SER A 61 -8.47 -7.00 23.61
C SER A 61 -9.21 -6.45 22.39
N LEU A 62 -8.83 -5.25 21.92
CA LEU A 62 -9.38 -4.66 20.70
C LEU A 62 -8.95 -5.46 19.46
N PHE A 63 -7.72 -5.98 19.41
CA PHE A 63 -7.21 -6.76 18.28
C PHE A 63 -7.83 -8.16 18.19
N GLU A 64 -8.30 -8.68 19.32
CA GLU A 64 -9.04 -9.95 19.39
C GLU A 64 -10.49 -9.81 18.92
N GLN A 65 -11.09 -8.64 19.12
CA GLN A 65 -12.51 -8.40 18.79
C GLN A 65 -12.71 -7.79 17.41
N TYR A 66 -11.76 -6.98 16.94
CA TYR A 66 -11.90 -6.15 15.75
C TYR A 66 -10.74 -6.32 14.78
N ASP A 67 -11.03 -6.09 13.52
CA ASP A 67 -10.00 -5.91 12.49
C ASP A 67 -9.61 -4.44 12.42
N ILE A 68 -8.32 -4.16 12.37
CA ILE A 68 -7.83 -2.79 12.53
C ILE A 68 -7.57 -2.11 11.19
N CYS A 69 -8.10 -0.90 11.08
CA CYS A 69 -7.72 0.09 10.10
C CYS A 69 -7.02 1.27 10.79
N ILE A 70 -5.88 1.72 10.28
CA ILE A 70 -5.19 2.92 10.78
C ILE A 70 -5.05 3.95 9.68
N THR A 71 -5.22 5.24 10.02
CA THR A 71 -4.93 6.32 9.07
C THR A 71 -3.48 6.79 9.16
N GLY A 72 -2.98 7.34 8.06
CA GLY A 72 -1.66 7.98 8.04
C GLY A 72 -1.49 9.09 9.09
N ALA A 73 -2.57 9.77 9.49
CA ALA A 73 -2.52 10.78 10.54
C ALA A 73 -2.27 10.16 11.92
N ALA A 74 -3.02 9.12 12.27
CA ALA A 74 -2.81 8.41 13.53
C ALA A 74 -1.46 7.70 13.58
N MET A 75 -1.01 7.11 12.46
CA MET A 75 0.32 6.46 12.37
C MET A 75 1.43 7.35 12.91
N ARG A 76 1.46 8.64 12.52
CA ARG A 76 2.50 9.60 12.92
C ARG A 76 2.67 9.72 14.44
N GLN A 77 1.60 9.54 15.19
CA GLN A 77 1.64 9.59 16.65
C GLN A 77 2.28 8.34 17.27
N TYR A 78 2.30 7.22 16.53
CA TYR A 78 2.85 5.96 17.00
C TYR A 78 4.25 5.65 16.46
N GLU A 79 4.70 6.19 15.32
CA GLU A 79 5.95 5.76 14.64
C GLU A 79 7.21 5.73 15.54
N ARG A 80 7.21 6.50 16.65
CA ARG A 80 8.32 6.59 17.62
C ARG A 80 8.02 5.98 18.99
N THR A 81 6.87 5.33 19.15
CA THR A 81 6.44 4.74 20.42
C THR A 81 6.75 3.25 20.47
N PRO A 82 6.91 2.65 21.68
CA PRO A 82 7.08 1.21 21.83
C PRO A 82 5.90 0.38 21.29
N SER A 83 4.73 1.01 21.16
CA SER A 83 3.50 0.38 20.68
C SER A 83 3.48 0.20 19.15
N TRP A 84 4.36 0.86 18.40
CA TRP A 84 4.37 0.81 16.94
C TRP A 84 4.47 -0.60 16.34
N PRO A 85 5.44 -1.45 16.75
CA PRO A 85 5.52 -2.81 16.24
C PRO A 85 4.27 -3.65 16.47
N ILE A 86 3.60 -3.44 17.61
CA ILE A 86 2.37 -4.15 17.98
C ILE A 86 1.24 -3.69 17.06
N LEU A 87 1.10 -2.37 16.88
CA LEU A 87 0.07 -1.79 16.02
C LEU A 87 0.23 -2.23 14.57
N VAL A 88 1.46 -2.24 14.04
CA VAL A 88 1.73 -2.69 12.67
C VAL A 88 1.36 -4.16 12.47
N GLN A 89 1.73 -5.04 13.41
CA GLN A 89 1.41 -6.48 13.30
C GLN A 89 -0.08 -6.79 13.37
N ASN A 90 -0.87 -5.96 14.05
CA ASN A 90 -2.30 -6.18 14.24
C ASN A 90 -3.18 -5.35 13.30
N THR A 91 -2.59 -4.67 12.31
CA THR A 91 -3.32 -3.83 11.34
C THR A 91 -3.42 -4.46 9.97
N TRP A 92 -4.64 -4.58 9.45
CA TRP A 92 -4.91 -5.15 8.13
C TRP A 92 -5.07 -4.09 7.04
N VAL A 93 -5.55 -2.90 7.41
CA VAL A 93 -5.83 -1.80 6.48
C VAL A 93 -5.10 -0.54 6.91
N TYR A 94 -4.31 0.02 6.01
CA TYR A 94 -3.67 1.33 6.17
C TYR A 94 -4.29 2.28 5.15
N ALA A 95 -4.93 3.34 5.63
CA ALA A 95 -5.65 4.30 4.81
C ALA A 95 -5.01 5.68 4.87
N ARG A 96 -5.23 6.51 3.85
CA ARG A 96 -4.68 7.88 3.75
C ARG A 96 -3.16 7.95 4.02
N VAL A 97 -2.41 6.94 3.59
CA VAL A 97 -0.96 6.89 3.83
C VAL A 97 -0.17 7.60 2.74
N SER A 98 0.89 8.30 3.13
CA SER A 98 1.86 8.88 2.19
C SER A 98 2.80 7.81 1.62
N PRO A 99 3.49 8.07 0.49
CA PRO A 99 4.52 7.16 -0.04
C PRO A 99 5.59 6.79 0.99
N SER A 100 6.05 7.76 1.79
CA SER A 100 7.02 7.52 2.87
C SER A 100 6.47 6.61 3.97
N GLN A 101 5.18 6.71 4.27
CA GLN A 101 4.53 5.83 5.24
C GLN A 101 4.39 4.40 4.71
N LYS A 102 4.16 4.21 3.40
CA LYS A 102 4.19 2.87 2.79
C LYS A 102 5.56 2.19 2.97
N GLU A 103 6.64 2.94 2.78
CA GLU A 103 8.00 2.47 3.06
C GLU A 103 8.21 2.14 4.54
N LEU A 104 7.73 2.98 5.45
CA LEU A 104 7.84 2.76 6.89
C LEU A 104 7.14 1.47 7.32
N ILE A 105 5.93 1.21 6.83
CA ILE A 105 5.18 -0.02 7.12
C ILE A 105 6.00 -1.24 6.69
N LEU A 106 6.48 -1.27 5.45
CA LEU A 106 7.25 -2.40 4.93
C LEU A 106 8.57 -2.61 5.67
N THR A 107 9.31 -1.54 5.92
CA THR A 107 10.57 -1.62 6.67
C THR A 107 10.36 -2.05 8.12
N THR A 108 9.22 -1.72 8.72
CA THR A 108 8.82 -2.22 10.05
C THR A 108 8.53 -3.73 10.00
N PHE A 109 7.74 -4.21 9.04
CA PHE A 109 7.55 -5.67 8.89
C PHE A 109 8.88 -6.41 8.68
N LYS A 110 9.81 -5.83 7.91
CA LYS A 110 11.15 -6.41 7.72
C LYS A 110 11.97 -6.43 9.00
N SER A 111 11.96 -5.36 9.79
CA SER A 111 12.73 -5.30 11.05
C SER A 111 12.20 -6.28 12.10
N LEU A 112 10.91 -6.64 12.01
CA LEU A 112 10.27 -7.68 12.81
C LEU A 112 10.54 -9.11 12.30
N GLY A 113 11.30 -9.26 11.22
CA GLY A 113 11.72 -10.56 10.69
C GLY A 113 10.76 -11.19 9.68
N PHE A 114 9.70 -10.48 9.25
CA PHE A 114 8.79 -10.98 8.23
C PHE A 114 9.40 -10.86 6.82
N THR A 115 9.10 -11.85 5.97
CA THR A 115 9.34 -11.73 4.52
C THR A 115 8.18 -10.96 3.91
N THR A 116 8.48 -9.95 3.09
CA THR A 116 7.50 -8.97 2.62
C THR A 116 7.38 -8.97 1.11
N LEU A 117 6.13 -8.94 0.63
CA LEU A 117 5.80 -8.73 -0.78
C LEU A 117 4.97 -7.45 -0.90
N MET A 118 5.28 -6.61 -1.89
CA MET A 118 4.50 -5.45 -2.26
C MET A 118 4.07 -5.57 -3.72
N ALA A 119 2.78 -5.43 -3.99
CA ALA A 119 2.23 -5.31 -5.32
C ALA A 119 1.57 -3.93 -5.45
N GLY A 120 1.91 -3.18 -6.50
CA GLY A 120 1.40 -1.83 -6.73
C GLY A 120 1.53 -1.44 -8.19
N ASP A 121 0.77 -0.44 -8.61
CA ASP A 121 0.56 -0.06 -10.02
C ASP A 121 1.41 1.13 -10.48
N GLY A 122 2.17 1.80 -9.61
CA GLY A 122 2.87 2.99 -10.06
C GLY A 122 3.78 3.75 -9.09
N THR A 123 3.91 5.04 -9.40
CA THR A 123 4.87 6.01 -8.85
C THR A 123 4.78 6.19 -7.34
N ASN A 124 3.57 6.06 -6.77
CA ASN A 124 3.33 6.21 -5.34
C ASN A 124 3.86 5.03 -4.50
N ASP A 125 4.09 3.88 -5.15
CA ASP A 125 4.54 2.64 -4.51
C ASP A 125 6.01 2.34 -4.79
N VAL A 126 6.73 3.16 -5.58
CA VAL A 126 8.12 2.91 -5.99
C VAL A 126 9.04 2.68 -4.79
N GLY A 127 8.92 3.52 -3.76
CA GLY A 127 9.68 3.37 -2.53
C GLY A 127 9.39 2.04 -1.86
N ALA A 128 8.10 1.77 -1.63
CA ALA A 128 7.63 0.53 -1.00
C ALA A 128 8.05 -0.73 -1.78
N LEU A 129 7.85 -0.75 -3.10
CA LEU A 129 8.26 -1.82 -4.01
C LEU A 129 9.76 -2.10 -3.92
N LYS A 130 10.59 -1.06 -3.81
CA LYS A 130 12.04 -1.20 -3.65
C LYS A 130 12.46 -1.71 -2.27
N GLN A 131 11.69 -1.39 -1.23
CA GLN A 131 11.99 -1.85 0.13
C GLN A 131 11.53 -3.29 0.39
N ALA A 132 10.48 -3.77 -0.27
CA ALA A 132 9.99 -5.13 -0.12
C ALA A 132 11.06 -6.17 -0.47
N HIS A 133 10.96 -7.38 0.09
CA HIS A 133 11.79 -8.50 -0.37
C HIS A 133 11.43 -8.89 -1.80
N ILE A 134 10.14 -8.78 -2.15
CA ILE A 134 9.60 -9.04 -3.48
C ILE A 134 8.71 -7.86 -3.87
N GLY A 135 9.09 -7.12 -4.92
CA GLY A 135 8.29 -6.04 -5.48
C GLY A 135 7.67 -6.45 -6.82
N VAL A 136 6.35 -6.28 -6.97
CA VAL A 136 5.60 -6.56 -8.20
C VAL A 136 4.95 -5.26 -8.68
N ALA A 137 5.40 -4.77 -9.83
CA ALA A 137 4.76 -3.64 -10.50
C ALA A 137 3.66 -4.15 -11.43
N LEU A 138 2.43 -3.77 -11.17
CA LEU A 138 1.28 -4.01 -12.04
C LEU A 138 1.28 -2.93 -13.12
N LEU A 139 1.18 -3.34 -14.38
CA LEU A 139 1.12 -2.42 -15.52
C LEU A 139 -0.25 -2.54 -16.18
N ASP A 140 -0.79 -1.41 -16.63
CA ASP A 140 -2.00 -1.40 -17.42
C ASP A 140 -1.73 -1.97 -18.83
N GLY A 141 -2.62 -2.84 -19.28
CA GLY A 141 -2.60 -3.34 -20.65
C GLY A 141 -3.65 -4.42 -20.87
N THR A 142 -4.44 -4.26 -21.93
CA THR A 142 -5.31 -5.35 -22.39
C THR A 142 -4.49 -6.41 -23.13
N PRO A 143 -4.98 -7.66 -23.24
CA PRO A 143 -4.34 -8.67 -24.09
C PRO A 143 -4.11 -8.17 -25.54
N GLU A 144 -5.04 -7.37 -26.07
CA GLU A 144 -4.93 -6.75 -27.39
C GLU A 144 -3.79 -5.73 -27.46
N ASP A 145 -3.61 -4.90 -26.43
CA ASP A 145 -2.51 -3.95 -26.35
C ASP A 145 -1.17 -4.67 -26.31
N LEU A 146 -1.07 -5.76 -25.53
CA LEU A 146 0.14 -6.58 -25.44
C LEU A 146 0.49 -7.23 -26.79
N GLN A 147 -0.50 -7.70 -27.54
CA GLN A 147 -0.31 -8.26 -28.88
C GLN A 147 0.19 -7.20 -29.87
N LYS A 148 -0.41 -6.00 -29.88
CA LYS A 148 0.02 -4.89 -30.74
C LYS A 148 1.46 -4.46 -30.43
N ILE A 149 1.82 -4.37 -29.15
CA ILE A 149 3.18 -4.05 -28.71
C ILE A 149 4.16 -5.13 -29.20
N ALA A 150 3.81 -6.41 -29.05
CA ALA A 150 4.66 -7.52 -29.50
C ALA A 150 4.85 -7.53 -31.02
N GLU A 151 3.79 -7.27 -31.78
CA GLU A 151 3.82 -7.21 -33.24
C GLU A 151 4.64 -6.01 -33.74
N HIS A 152 4.41 -4.83 -33.18
CA HIS A 152 5.22 -3.64 -33.50
C HIS A 152 6.71 -3.89 -33.23
N ALA A 153 7.05 -4.46 -32.07
CA ALA A 153 8.44 -4.82 -31.73
C ALA A 153 9.04 -5.85 -32.71
N ARG A 154 8.24 -6.78 -33.21
CA ARG A 154 8.66 -7.75 -34.23
C ARG A 154 8.93 -7.06 -35.57
N VAL A 155 8.03 -6.20 -36.03
CA VAL A 155 8.17 -5.46 -37.30
C VAL A 155 9.41 -4.57 -37.27
N GLU A 156 9.63 -3.82 -36.20
CA GLU A 156 10.81 -2.96 -36.03
C GLU A 156 12.13 -3.76 -36.04
N ARG A 157 12.18 -4.94 -35.39
CA ARG A 157 13.35 -5.82 -35.46
C ARG A 157 13.64 -6.26 -36.90
N ILE A 158 12.61 -6.67 -37.64
CA ILE A 158 12.75 -7.11 -39.04
C ILE A 158 13.25 -5.96 -39.91
N LYS A 159 12.63 -4.78 -39.79
CA LYS A 159 13.02 -3.58 -40.53
C LYS A 159 14.49 -3.23 -40.29
N LYS A 160 14.96 -3.26 -39.05
CA LYS A 160 16.35 -2.96 -38.70
C LYS A 160 17.35 -3.94 -39.34
N VAL A 161 16.99 -5.22 -39.44
CA VAL A 161 17.81 -6.23 -40.14
C VAL A 161 17.89 -5.92 -41.64
N TYR A 162 16.75 -5.63 -42.28
CA TYR A 162 16.70 -5.26 -43.69
C TYR A 162 17.54 -4.00 -44.00
N GLU A 163 17.41 -2.96 -43.18
CA GLU A 163 18.22 -1.74 -43.32
C GLU A 163 19.72 -2.02 -43.17
N SER A 164 20.11 -2.94 -42.27
CA SER A 164 21.49 -3.35 -42.12
C SER A 164 22.00 -4.09 -43.36
N GLN A 165 21.21 -4.99 -43.94
CA GLN A 165 21.56 -5.70 -45.17
C GLN A 165 21.72 -4.75 -46.35
N LEU A 166 20.81 -3.79 -46.51
CA LEU A 166 20.89 -2.76 -47.55
C LEU A 166 22.17 -1.93 -47.42
N LYS A 167 22.53 -1.51 -46.20
CA LYS A 167 23.78 -0.78 -45.93
C LYS A 167 25.03 -1.58 -46.28
N ILE A 168 25.03 -2.89 -46.04
CA ILE A 168 26.15 -3.77 -46.40
C ILE A 168 26.23 -3.91 -47.93
N SER A 169 25.10 -4.18 -48.60
CA SER A 169 25.05 -4.33 -50.05
C SER A 169 25.49 -3.06 -50.78
N ALA A 170 25.10 -1.88 -50.29
CA ALA A 170 25.48 -0.60 -50.88
C ALA A 170 26.96 -0.24 -50.70
N ARG A 171 27.69 -0.94 -49.81
CA ARG A 171 29.15 -0.78 -49.65
C ARG A 171 29.96 -1.73 -50.53
N MET A 172 29.32 -2.74 -51.13
CA MET A 172 29.96 -3.71 -52.03
C MET A 172 29.78 -3.37 -53.52
N LEU A 173 29.05 -2.30 -53.82
CA LEU A 173 28.93 -1.68 -55.15
C LEU A 173 29.82 -0.42 -55.19
#